data_AF-A0A2R6AZ32-F1
#
_entry.id   AF-A0A2R6AZ32-F1
#
_cell.length_a   1.000
_cell.length_b   1.000
_cell.length_c   1.000
_cell.angle_alpha   90.00
_cell.angle_beta   90.00
_cell.angle_gamma   90.00
#
_symmetry.space_group_name_H-M   'P 1'
#
loop_
_entity.id
_entity.type
_entity.pdbx_description
1 polymer ?
#
loop_
_entity_poly.entity_id
_entity_poly.type
_entity_poly.pdbx_seq_one_letter_code
_entity_poly.pdbx_strand_id
1 'polypeptide(L)'
;MLYTVLSLLGVLGALTVAAELIAKGTEELEGAIGQGMAGGVVLGFLTALPETIVVVVAVLNSAGDVALGSAIGGNVILFTLGIGLVGLVYVKKWKSPLKMVGDYSVEYNFLVLSTL
;
A
#
# COMPACT_ATOMS: atom_id res chain seq x y z
N MET A 1 -14.33 -23.59 -13.17
CA MET A 1 -12.87 -23.28 -13.27
C MET A 1 -12.61 -22.12 -14.22
N LEU A 2 -13.01 -22.19 -15.50
CA LEU A 2 -12.82 -21.08 -16.46
C LEU A 2 -13.46 -19.75 -15.98
N TYR A 3 -14.70 -19.80 -15.48
CA TYR A 3 -15.37 -18.63 -14.91
C TYR A 3 -14.58 -18.00 -13.76
N THR A 4 -14.05 -18.81 -12.83
CA THR A 4 -13.25 -18.36 -11.68
C THR A 4 -11.96 -17.67 -12.12
N VAL A 5 -11.29 -18.21 -13.13
CA VAL A 5 -10.07 -17.62 -13.69
C VAL A 5 -10.40 -16.28 -14.37
N LEU A 6 -11.48 -16.22 -15.16
CA LEU A 6 -11.93 -14.98 -15.80
C LEU A 6 -12.33 -13.92 -14.77
N SER A 7 -13.03 -14.29 -13.70
CA SER A 7 -13.38 -13.36 -12.63
C SER A 7 -12.14 -12.84 -11.91
N LEU A 8 -11.12 -13.69 -11.68
CA LEU A 8 -9.86 -13.26 -11.06
C LEU A 8 -9.13 -12.25 -11.94
N LEU A 9 -9.02 -12.52 -13.24
CA LEU A 9 -8.39 -11.59 -14.19
C LEU A 9 -9.15 -10.26 -14.28
N GLY A 10 -10.48 -10.31 -14.25
CA GLY A 10 -11.32 -9.11 -14.22
C GLY A 10 -11.07 -8.25 -12.98
N VAL A 11 -11.00 -8.87 -11.80
CA VAL A 11 -10.71 -8.17 -10.54
C VAL A 11 -9.30 -7.57 -10.56
N LEU A 12 -8.29 -8.30 -11.05
CA LEU A 12 -6.92 -7.76 -11.19
C LEU A 12 -6.87 -6.55 -12.14
N GLY A 13 -7.62 -6.59 -13.24
CA GLY A 13 -7.74 -5.45 -14.15
C GLY A 13 -8.38 -4.23 -13.47
N ALA A 14 -9.49 -4.44 -12.76
CA ALA A 14 -10.18 -3.39 -12.03
C ALA A 14 -9.29 -2.77 -10.92
N LEU A 15 -8.55 -3.59 -10.18
CA LEU A 15 -7.58 -3.13 -9.18
C LEU A 15 -6.49 -2.25 -9.78
N THR A 16 -6.01 -2.61 -10.98
CA THR A 16 -4.99 -1.81 -11.68
C THR A 16 -5.51 -0.40 -11.99
N VAL A 17 -6.74 -0.30 -12.51
CA VAL A 17 -7.39 0.99 -12.80
C VAL A 17 -7.64 1.77 -11.52
N ALA A 18 -8.15 1.13 -10.47
CA ALA A 18 -8.39 1.77 -9.18
C ALA A 18 -7.09 2.33 -8.57
N ALA A 19 -6.00 1.57 -8.62
CA ALA A 19 -4.69 2.00 -8.13
C ALA A 19 -4.20 3.26 -8.87
N GLU A 20 -4.37 3.32 -10.20
CA GLU A 20 -3.98 4.49 -10.99
C GLU A 20 -4.84 5.73 -10.67
N LEU A 21 -6.15 5.55 -10.45
CA LEU A 21 -7.03 6.63 -10.03
C LEU A 21 -6.68 7.17 -8.64
N ILE A 22 -6.40 6.29 -7.69
CA ILE A 22 -5.96 6.67 -6.33
C ILE A 22 -4.65 7.44 -6.41
N ALA A 23 -3.66 6.95 -7.17
CA ALA A 23 -2.38 7.61 -7.32
C ALA A 23 -2.51 9.04 -7.90
N LYS A 24 -3.33 9.22 -8.95
CA LYS A 24 -3.61 10.54 -9.53
C LYS A 24 -4.31 11.46 -8.54
N GLY A 25 -5.33 10.96 -7.84
CA GLY A 25 -6.04 11.74 -6.81
C GLY A 25 -5.12 12.16 -5.66
N THR A 26 -4.18 11.31 -5.26
CA THR A 26 -3.16 11.65 -4.26
C THR A 26 -2.21 12.73 -4.78
N GLU A 27 -1.73 12.64 -6.02
CA GLU A 27 -0.82 13.64 -6.61
C GLU A 27 -1.47 15.03 -6.66
N GLU A 28 -2.76 15.09 -7.05
CA GLU A 28 -3.54 16.33 -7.00
C GLU A 28 -3.70 16.87 -5.57
N LEU A 29 -3.91 15.96 -4.60
CA LEU A 29 -4.05 16.32 -3.19
C LEU A 29 -2.73 16.82 -2.59
N GLU A 30 -1.59 16.25 -2.96
CA GLU A 30 -0.25 16.73 -2.55
C GLU A 30 -0.03 18.19 -2.90
N GLY A 31 -0.51 18.64 -4.06
CA GLY A 31 -0.46 20.04 -4.46
C GLY A 31 -1.25 20.99 -3.54
N ALA A 32 -2.25 20.48 -2.82
CA ALA A 32 -3.14 21.26 -1.96
C ALA A 32 -2.78 21.21 -0.47
N ILE A 33 -2.32 20.07 0.05
CA ILE A 33 -2.12 19.85 1.50
C ILE A 33 -0.65 19.80 1.94
N GLY A 34 0.30 19.86 1.01
CA GLY A 34 1.73 19.87 1.30
C GLY A 34 2.42 18.52 1.06
N GLN A 35 3.70 18.58 0.68
CA GLN A 35 4.53 17.41 0.37
C GLN A 35 4.66 16.48 1.59
N GLY A 36 4.47 15.17 1.39
CA GLY A 36 4.60 14.15 2.43
C GLY A 36 3.27 13.75 3.09
N MET A 37 2.38 14.70 3.41
CA MET A 37 1.09 14.35 4.06
C MET A 37 0.13 13.58 3.14
N ALA A 38 -0.02 13.99 1.88
CA ALA A 38 -0.91 13.29 0.96
C ALA A 38 -0.31 11.97 0.47
N GLY A 39 0.97 11.96 0.08
CA GLY A 39 1.64 10.76 -0.42
C GLY A 39 1.91 9.69 0.65
N GLY A 40 2.21 10.08 1.89
CA GLY A 40 2.51 9.14 2.97
C GLY A 40 1.26 8.69 3.72
N VAL A 41 0.49 9.64 4.26
CA VAL A 41 -0.63 9.33 5.18
C VAL A 41 -1.89 8.97 4.41
N VAL A 42 -2.30 9.79 3.43
CA VAL A 42 -3.57 9.56 2.72
C VAL A 42 -3.46 8.35 1.79
N LEU A 43 -2.44 8.31 0.93
CA LEU A 43 -2.23 7.17 0.03
C LEU A 43 -1.94 5.88 0.80
N GLY A 44 -1.06 5.94 1.81
CA GLY A 44 -0.78 4.78 2.66
C GLY A 44 -2.04 4.21 3.30
N PHE A 45 -2.89 5.07 3.86
CA PHE A 45 -4.19 4.67 4.41
C PHE A 45 -5.10 4.06 3.34
N LEU A 46 -5.27 4.72 2.19
CA LEU A 46 -6.13 4.24 1.10
C LEU A 46 -5.68 2.88 0.56
N THR A 47 -4.37 2.65 0.47
CA THR A 47 -3.83 1.37 0.01
C THR A 47 -3.94 0.25 1.03
N ALA A 48 -4.05 0.55 2.33
CA ALA A 48 -4.19 -0.44 3.40
C ALA A 48 -5.65 -0.76 3.78
N LEU A 49 -6.61 0.03 3.28
CA LEU A 49 -8.03 -0.18 3.52
C LEU A 49 -8.53 -1.56 3.08
N PRO A 50 -8.21 -2.07 1.87
CA PRO A 50 -8.67 -3.38 1.43
C PRO A 50 -8.24 -4.51 2.37
N GLU A 51 -6.98 -4.51 2.79
CA GLU A 51 -6.41 -5.48 3.73
C GLU A 51 -7.07 -5.36 5.10
N THR A 52 -7.28 -4.13 5.57
CA THR A 52 -7.97 -3.88 6.85
C THR A 52 -9.39 -4.44 6.81
N ILE A 53 -10.11 -4.24 5.70
CA ILE A 53 -11.46 -4.81 5.50
C ILE A 53 -11.41 -6.34 5.53
N VAL A 54 -10.44 -6.97 4.86
CA VAL A 54 -10.28 -8.44 4.89
C VAL A 54 -10.03 -8.93 6.32
N VAL A 55 -9.17 -8.26 7.08
CA VAL A 55 -8.89 -8.59 8.49
C VAL A 55 -10.17 -8.47 9.33
N VAL A 56 -10.89 -7.35 9.24
CA VAL A 56 -12.14 -7.13 9.99
C VAL A 56 -13.19 -8.19 9.65
N VAL A 57 -13.41 -8.45 8.36
CA VAL A 57 -14.38 -9.46 7.90
C VAL A 57 -13.98 -10.85 8.36
N ALA A 58 -12.68 -11.20 8.32
CA ALA A 58 -12.19 -12.49 8.80
C ALA A 58 -12.43 -12.67 10.31
N VAL A 59 -12.17 -11.64 11.12
CA VAL A 59 -12.46 -11.65 12.57
C VAL A 59 -13.96 -11.85 12.83
N LEU A 60 -14.82 -11.12 12.12
CA LEU A 60 -16.28 -11.23 12.25
C LEU A 60 -16.79 -12.64 11.89
N ASN A 61 -16.09 -13.35 10.99
CA ASN A 61 -16.40 -14.72 10.61
C ASN A 61 -15.67 -15.78 11.46
N SER A 62 -15.08 -15.39 12.60
CA SER A 62 -14.29 -16.30 13.47
C SER A 62 -13.11 -16.99 12.78
N ALA A 63 -12.59 -16.39 11.70
CA ALA A 63 -11.44 -16.87 10.94
C ALA A 63 -10.16 -16.13 11.39
N GLY A 64 -9.78 -16.30 12.66
CA GLY A 64 -8.65 -15.60 13.28
C GLY A 64 -7.30 -15.81 12.57
N ASP A 65 -7.04 -17.04 12.11
CA ASP A 65 -5.80 -17.36 11.39
C ASP A 65 -5.70 -16.62 10.05
N VAL A 66 -6.83 -16.45 9.34
CA VAL A 66 -6.89 -15.69 8.09
C VAL A 66 -6.67 -14.20 8.35
N ALA A 67 -7.28 -13.67 9.42
CA ALA A 67 -7.10 -12.28 9.83
C ALA A 67 -5.62 -11.98 10.14
N LEU A 68 -4.97 -12.82 10.96
CA LEU A 68 -3.55 -12.66 11.28
C LEU A 68 -2.64 -12.84 10.06
N GLY A 69 -2.92 -13.85 9.24
CA GLY A 69 -2.18 -14.10 8.00
C GLY A 69 -2.23 -12.91 7.05
N SER A 70 -3.40 -12.29 6.88
CA SER A 70 -3.59 -11.09 6.06
C SER A 70 -2.87 -9.88 6.64
N ALA A 71 -3.04 -9.61 7.95
CA ALA A 71 -2.47 -8.45 8.61
C ALA A 71 -0.93 -8.46 8.61
N ILE A 72 -0.33 -9.62 8.89
CA ILE A 72 1.13 -9.76 8.96
C ILE A 72 1.70 -9.92 7.54
N GLY A 73 1.12 -10.81 6.73
CA GLY A 73 1.65 -11.15 5.41
C GLY A 73 1.67 -9.95 4.46
N GLY A 74 0.59 -9.15 4.43
CA GLY A 74 0.51 -7.96 3.59
C GLY A 74 1.63 -6.95 3.89
N ASN A 75 1.84 -6.65 5.16
CA ASN A 75 2.89 -5.74 5.61
C ASN A 75 4.30 -6.26 5.29
N VAL A 76 4.55 -7.56 5.50
CA VAL A 76 5.85 -8.17 5.17
C VAL A 76 6.14 -8.07 3.67
N ILE A 77 5.16 -8.36 2.81
CA ILE A 77 5.32 -8.29 1.35
C ILE A 77 5.57 -6.85 0.89
N LEU A 78 4.85 -5.87 1.46
CA LEU A 78 5.06 -4.45 1.15
C LEU A 78 6.46 -3.97 1.53
N PHE A 79 6.93 -4.26 2.75
CA PHE A 79 8.26 -3.85 3.22
C PHE A 79 9.39 -4.55 2.47
N THR A 80 9.20 -5.81 2.06
CA THR A 80 10.26 -6.60 1.41
C THR A 80 10.22 -6.45 -0.12
N LEU A 81 9.20 -7.03 -0.75
CA LEU A 81 9.06 -7.06 -2.21
C LEU A 81 8.69 -5.68 -2.76
N GLY A 82 7.77 -4.97 -2.11
CA GLY A 82 7.32 -3.65 -2.56
C GLY A 82 8.47 -2.65 -2.63
N ILE A 83 9.09 -2.35 -1.49
CA ILE A 83 10.24 -1.42 -1.42
C ILE A 83 11.42 -1.94 -2.25
N GLY A 84 11.69 -3.26 -2.22
CA GLY A 84 12.75 -3.87 -3.01
C GLY A 84 12.58 -3.65 -4.51
N LEU A 85 11.37 -3.85 -5.05
CA LEU A 85 11.06 -3.61 -6.46
C LEU A 85 11.17 -2.13 -6.82
N VAL A 86 10.70 -1.22 -5.97
CA VAL A 86 10.84 0.23 -6.18
C VAL A 86 12.33 0.60 -6.28
N GLY A 87 13.15 0.11 -5.36
CA GLY A 87 14.60 0.34 -5.37
C GLY A 87 15.27 -0.22 -6.65
N LEU A 88 14.93 -1.45 -7.04
CA LEU A 88 15.46 -2.08 -8.26
C LEU A 88 15.10 -1.31 -9.53
N VAL A 89 13.83 -0.92 -9.67
CA VAL A 89 13.34 -0.15 -10.82
C VAL A 89 14.00 1.23 -10.85
N TYR A 90 14.14 1.89 -9.70
CA TYR A 90 14.79 3.19 -9.60
C TYR A 90 16.25 3.13 -10.02
N VAL A 91 17.04 2.20 -9.46
CA VAL A 91 18.47 2.03 -9.79
C VAL A 91 18.65 1.69 -11.27
N LYS A 92 17.78 0.83 -11.83
CA LYS A 92 17.84 0.49 -13.25
C LYS A 92 17.57 1.70 -14.15
N LYS A 93 16.62 2.56 -13.77
CA LYS A 93 16.24 3.75 -14.56
C LYS A 93 17.24 4.90 -14.42
N TRP A 94 17.74 5.16 -13.21
CA TRP A 94 18.50 6.38 -12.88
C TRP A 94 19.96 6.14 -12.51
N LYS A 95 20.43 4.89 -12.47
CA LYS A 95 21.82 4.49 -12.16
C LYS A 95 22.42 5.14 -10.91
N SER A 96 21.58 5.59 -9.98
CA SER A 96 21.94 6.25 -8.74
C SER A 96 21.18 5.60 -7.58
N PRO A 97 21.75 5.62 -6.36
CA PRO A 97 21.04 5.10 -5.20
C PRO A 97 19.80 5.96 -4.92
N LEU A 98 18.67 5.31 -4.64
CA LEU A 98 17.46 5.98 -4.20
C LEU A 98 17.77 6.69 -2.87
N LYS A 99 17.69 8.02 -2.87
CA LYS A 99 17.77 8.84 -1.66
C LYS A 99 16.36 9.28 -1.33
N MET A 100 15.93 9.01 -0.11
CA MET A 100 14.70 9.59 0.45
C MET A 100 15.01 11.03 0.84
N VAL A 101 14.48 12.01 0.10
CA VAL A 101 14.78 13.46 0.27
C VAL A 101 13.55 14.26 0.76
N GLY A 102 12.54 13.58 1.32
CA GLY A 102 11.35 14.22 1.90
C GLY A 102 11.44 14.50 3.41
N ASP A 103 10.53 15.33 3.92
CA ASP A 103 10.23 15.45 5.35
C ASP A 103 9.31 14.28 5.76
N TYR A 104 9.87 13.27 6.42
CA TYR A 104 9.15 12.08 6.89
C TYR A 104 8.84 12.13 8.39
N SER A 105 8.92 13.31 8.99
CA SER A 105 8.74 13.47 10.44
C SER A 105 7.37 12.95 10.89
N VAL A 106 6.35 13.05 10.03
CA VAL A 106 4.99 12.58 10.31
C VAL A 106 4.93 11.05 10.34
N GLU A 107 5.45 10.38 9.32
CA GLU A 107 5.44 8.93 9.20
C GLU A 107 6.30 8.28 10.28
N TYR A 108 7.45 8.87 10.59
CA TYR A 108 8.31 8.42 11.69
C TYR A 108 7.57 8.49 13.04
N ASN A 109 6.89 9.60 13.32
CA ASN A 109 6.12 9.75 14.54
C ASN A 109 4.97 8.74 14.63
N PHE A 110 4.28 8.48 13.51
CA PHE A 110 3.24 7.44 13.45
C PHE A 110 3.81 6.04 13.69
N LEU A 111 4.97 5.73 13.11
CA LEU A 111 5.63 4.44 13.30
C LEU A 111 5.99 4.24 14.78
N VAL A 112 6.63 5.22 15.42
CA VAL A 112 7.00 5.16 16.84
C VAL A 112 5.77 5.02 17.72
N LEU A 113 4.71 5.77 17.44
CA LEU A 113 3.45 5.72 18.19
C LEU A 113 2.75 4.36 18.04
N SER A 114 2.86 3.70 16.89
CA SER A 114 2.31 2.36 16.68
C SER A 114 3.05 1.24 17.43
N THR A 115 4.30 1.51 17.86
CA THR A 115 5.14 0.55 18.60
C THR A 115 5.11 0.73 20.13
N LEU A 116 4.44 1.78 20.63
CA LEU A 116 4.20 2.04 22.06
C LEU A 116 2.87 1.41 22.51
#